data_AF-W9RHC8-F1
#
_entry.id   AF-W9RHC8-F1
#
_cell.length_a   1.000
_cell.length_b   1.000
_cell.length_c   1.000
_cell.angle_alpha   90.00
_cell.angle_beta   90.00
_cell.angle_gamma   90.00
#
_symmetry.space_group_name_H-M   'P 1'
#
loop_
_entity.id
_entity.type
_entity.pdbx_description
1 polymer ?
#
loop_
_entity_poly.entity_id
_entity_poly.type
_entity_poly.pdbx_seq_one_letter_code
_entity_poly.pdbx_strand_id
1 'polypeptide(L)'
;MMLPLVFGLSFGVLFSVSVTFLVLADLKWNALRYNLAGKGLPPGTMGWPVFGETTEFLKHGLDFLNNKKAIPTIICMDPDLNRYILLNEGKGLVPGYPQSMVKILGKSSTAAVYGSSHKHIRGSLLSLVGPPAIRDLLLPNIDKYMRFFLLNWDGKTIDILLGTLWFSREYATN
;
A
#
# COMPACT_ATOMS: atom_id res chain seq x y z
N MET A 1 -16.36 33.60 41.63
CA MET A 1 -15.28 33.31 40.65
C MET A 1 -14.60 31.94 40.84
N MET A 2 -14.60 31.34 42.04
CA MET A 2 -13.91 30.07 42.32
C MET A 2 -14.62 28.79 41.84
N LEU A 3 -15.97 28.78 41.84
CA LEU A 3 -16.77 27.61 41.47
C LEU A 3 -16.51 27.07 40.04
N PRO A 4 -16.51 27.90 38.97
CA PRO A 4 -16.29 27.40 37.61
C PRO A 4 -14.86 26.87 37.38
N LEU A 5 -13.86 27.41 38.10
CA LEU A 5 -12.48 26.91 38.05
C LEU A 5 -12.35 25.51 38.64
N VAL A 6 -13.03 25.25 39.76
CA VAL A 6 -13.04 23.93 40.41
C VAL A 6 -13.72 22.88 39.54
N PHE A 7 -14.83 23.25 38.87
CA PHE A 7 -15.49 22.36 37.90
C PHE A 7 -14.61 22.09 36.68
N GLY A 8 -13.94 23.10 36.12
CA GLY A 8 -13.03 22.90 34.98
C GLY A 8 -11.87 21.94 35.30
N LEU A 9 -11.29 22.06 36.49
CA LEU A 9 -10.22 21.17 36.95
C LEU A 9 -10.69 19.73 37.14
N SER A 10 -11.88 19.50 37.72
CA SER A 10 -12.40 18.15 37.94
C SER A 10 -12.72 17.43 36.62
N PHE A 11 -13.32 18.14 35.65
CA PHE A 11 -13.53 17.59 34.30
C PHE A 11 -12.22 17.26 33.59
N GLY A 12 -11.20 18.11 33.73
CA GLY A 12 -9.87 17.85 33.17
C GLY A 12 -9.21 16.60 33.74
N VAL A 13 -9.30 16.39 35.05
CA VAL A 13 -8.76 15.20 35.72
C VAL A 13 -9.50 13.93 35.29
N LEU A 14 -10.84 13.95 35.26
CA LEU A 14 -11.64 12.81 34.82
C LEU A 14 -11.36 12.44 33.36
N PHE A 15 -11.20 13.42 32.48
CA PHE A 15 -10.81 13.20 31.09
C PHE A 15 -9.42 12.54 31.00
N SER A 16 -8.44 13.02 31.77
CA SER A 16 -7.09 12.44 31.81
C SER A 16 -7.09 10.99 32.33
N VAL A 17 -7.86 10.70 33.38
CA VAL A 17 -8.00 9.33 33.92
C VAL A 17 -8.69 8.41 32.92
N SER A 18 -9.71 8.89 32.23
CA SER A 18 -10.39 8.13 31.17
C SER A 18 -9.45 7.80 30.01
N VAL A 19 -8.71 8.79 29.52
CA VAL A 19 -7.72 8.61 28.43
C VAL A 19 -6.63 7.62 28.84
N THR A 20 -6.09 7.73 30.06
CA THR A 20 -5.06 6.81 30.54
C THR A 20 -5.58 5.38 30.70
N PHE A 21 -6.82 5.21 31.18
CA PHE A 21 -7.45 3.88 31.25
C PHE A 21 -7.65 3.25 29.86
N LEU A 22 -8.10 4.03 28.87
CA LEU A 22 -8.26 3.56 27.49
C LEU A 22 -6.90 3.14 26.89
N VAL A 23 -5.85 3.95 27.07
CA VAL A 23 -4.49 3.62 26.60
C VAL A 23 -3.98 2.33 27.25
N LEU A 24 -4.18 2.15 28.55
CA LEU A 24 -3.77 0.93 29.25
C LEU A 24 -4.56 -0.30 28.78
N ALA A 25 -5.86 -0.14 28.52
CA ALA A 25 -6.70 -1.20 27.97
C ALA A 25 -6.21 -1.63 26.57
N ASP A 26 -5.89 -0.66 25.70
CA ASP A 26 -5.36 -0.91 24.36
C ASP A 26 -3.98 -1.59 24.40
N LEU A 27 -3.07 -1.13 25.27
CA LEU A 27 -1.76 -1.76 25.46
C LEU A 27 -1.90 -3.20 25.96
N LYS A 28 -2.79 -3.45 26.92
CA LYS A 28 -3.05 -4.79 27.45
C LYS A 28 -3.70 -5.70 26.41
N TRP A 29 -4.62 -5.18 25.61
CA TRP A 29 -5.22 -5.90 24.48
C TRP A 29 -4.19 -6.26 23.41
N ASN A 30 -3.27 -5.34 23.09
CA ASN A 30 -2.18 -5.58 22.15
C ASN A 30 -1.18 -6.64 22.68
N ALA A 31 -0.84 -6.58 23.98
CA ALA A 31 0.01 -7.59 24.62
C ALA A 31 -0.66 -8.98 24.66
N LEU A 32 -1.98 -9.04 24.91
CA LEU A 32 -2.75 -10.28 24.85
C LEU A 32 -2.79 -10.85 23.43
N ARG A 33 -3.01 -10.02 22.40
CA ARG A 33 -2.93 -10.44 21.00
C ARG A 33 -1.57 -11.06 20.67
N TYR A 34 -0.48 -10.46 21.12
CA TYR A 34 0.86 -10.99 20.92
C TYR A 34 1.04 -12.38 21.56
N ASN A 35 0.63 -12.51 22.84
CA ASN A 35 0.74 -13.78 23.56
C ASN A 35 -0.18 -14.88 22.99
N LEU A 36 -1.34 -14.51 22.47
CA LEU A 36 -2.30 -15.43 21.82
C LEU A 36 -1.88 -15.84 20.41
N ALA A 37 -1.05 -15.04 19.73
CA ALA A 37 -0.67 -15.30 18.35
C ALA A 37 0.35 -16.47 18.20
N GLY A 38 0.74 -17.10 19.31
CA GLY A 38 1.23 -18.47 19.34
C GLY A 38 2.72 -18.67 19.05
N LYS A 39 3.23 -19.82 19.50
CA LYS A 39 4.59 -20.29 19.21
C LYS A 39 4.68 -20.67 17.72
N GLY A 40 5.25 -19.80 16.89
CA GLY A 40 5.40 -20.05 15.45
C GLY A 40 5.41 -18.81 14.56
N LEU A 41 5.13 -17.63 15.11
CA LEU A 41 5.30 -16.38 14.38
C LEU A 41 6.78 -16.02 14.22
N PRO A 42 7.15 -15.35 13.12
CA PRO A 42 8.47 -14.77 12.98
C PRO A 42 8.68 -13.71 14.07
N PRO A 43 9.94 -13.53 14.53
CA PRO A 43 10.25 -12.53 15.55
C PRO A 43 9.86 -11.12 15.07
N GLY A 44 9.26 -10.32 15.95
CA GLY A 44 8.82 -8.96 15.64
C GLY A 44 8.08 -8.23 16.76
N THR A 45 7.86 -6.92 16.59
CA THR A 45 7.18 -6.01 17.54
C THR A 45 5.89 -5.45 16.95
N MET A 46 4.77 -5.52 17.68
CA MET A 46 3.47 -5.01 17.18
C MET A 46 3.40 -3.48 17.03
N GLY A 47 4.43 -2.74 17.44
CA GLY A 47 4.47 -1.27 17.42
C GLY A 47 3.45 -0.60 18.34
N TRP A 48 3.10 0.65 18.01
CA TRP A 48 2.13 1.45 18.77
C TRP A 48 0.71 0.88 18.63
N PRO A 49 -0.15 0.99 19.67
CA PRO A 49 -1.57 0.71 19.51
C PRO A 49 -2.16 1.48 18.32
N VAL A 50 -3.05 0.82 17.55
CA VAL A 50 -3.69 1.32 16.32
C VAL A 50 -2.76 1.48 15.11
N PHE A 51 -1.64 2.21 15.23
CA PHE A 51 -0.77 2.53 14.09
C PHE A 51 0.34 1.50 13.83
N GLY A 52 0.61 0.62 14.80
CA GLY A 52 1.74 -0.30 14.76
C GLY A 52 3.04 0.44 14.49
N GLU A 53 3.81 -0.07 13.54
CA GLU A 53 5.05 0.55 13.06
C GLU A 53 4.86 1.28 11.72
N THR A 54 3.62 1.54 11.29
CA THR A 54 3.30 2.10 9.96
C THR A 54 3.97 3.46 9.74
N THR A 55 4.04 4.31 10.76
CA THR A 55 4.66 5.65 10.64
C THR A 55 6.16 5.57 10.46
N GLU A 56 6.81 4.61 11.13
CA GLU A 56 8.25 4.37 11.00
C GLU A 56 8.56 3.75 9.64
N PHE A 57 7.73 2.80 9.18
CA PHE A 57 7.79 2.25 7.83
C PHE A 57 7.69 3.32 6.74
N LEU A 58 6.71 4.23 6.84
CA LEU A 58 6.53 5.30 5.85
C LEU A 58 7.69 6.31 5.84
N LYS A 59 8.37 6.51 6.97
CA LYS A 59 9.50 7.44 7.08
C LYS A 59 10.81 6.84 6.58
N HIS A 60 11.06 5.57 6.90
CA HIS A 60 12.35 4.91 6.66
C HIS A 60 12.33 3.93 5.47
N GLY A 61 11.16 3.59 4.93
CA GLY A 61 11.02 2.79 3.72
C GLY A 61 11.73 1.44 3.78
N LEU A 62 12.65 1.18 2.86
CA LEU A 62 13.41 -0.07 2.80
C LEU A 62 14.38 -0.24 3.98
N ASP A 63 14.92 0.85 4.54
CA ASP A 63 15.83 0.77 5.69
C ASP A 63 15.12 0.27 6.96
N PHE A 64 13.82 0.49 7.03
CA PHE A 64 12.96 -0.08 8.07
C PHE A 64 12.89 -1.61 7.97
N LEU A 65 12.81 -2.15 6.75
CA LEU A 65 12.64 -3.58 6.48
C LEU A 65 13.84 -4.42 6.92
N ASN A 66 15.03 -3.82 6.92
CA ASN A 66 16.26 -4.48 7.36
C ASN A 66 16.35 -4.57 8.89
N ASN A 67 15.73 -3.63 9.61
CA ASN A 67 15.93 -3.46 11.05
C ASN A 67 14.72 -3.88 11.90
N LYS A 68 13.51 -3.91 11.33
CA LYS A 68 12.29 -4.19 12.10
C LYS A 68 11.28 -5.03 11.33
N LYS A 69 10.56 -5.81 12.12
CA LYS A 69 9.37 -6.56 11.72
C LYS A 69 8.32 -6.22 12.77
N ALA A 70 7.25 -5.48 12.45
CA ALA A 70 5.88 -5.99 12.49
C ALA A 70 4.76 -4.92 12.51
N ILE A 71 3.63 -5.42 12.00
CA ILE A 71 2.21 -5.08 12.16
C ILE A 71 1.55 -6.49 12.33
N PRO A 72 0.23 -6.74 12.42
CA PRO A 72 -0.33 -8.06 12.04
C PRO A 72 -0.10 -8.43 10.56
N THR A 73 1.07 -8.08 10.03
CA THR A 73 1.58 -8.23 8.67
C THR A 73 3.02 -8.70 8.80
N ILE A 74 3.29 -9.87 8.23
CA ILE A 74 4.65 -10.41 8.14
C ILE A 74 5.29 -9.82 6.89
N ILE A 75 6.44 -9.15 7.06
CA ILE A 75 7.22 -8.66 5.94
C ILE A 75 8.31 -9.69 5.61
N CYS A 76 8.35 -10.12 4.36
CA CYS A 76 9.26 -11.14 3.87
C CYS A 76 10.27 -10.55 2.87
N MET A 77 11.55 -10.61 3.24
CA MET A 77 12.68 -10.21 2.38
C MET A 77 13.40 -11.42 1.78
N ASP A 78 12.93 -12.64 2.08
CA ASP A 78 13.50 -13.87 1.54
C ASP A 78 12.97 -14.12 0.10
N PRO A 79 13.83 -14.17 -0.92
CA PRO A 79 13.40 -14.33 -2.31
C PRO A 79 12.71 -15.67 -2.57
N ASP A 80 13.11 -16.75 -1.89
CA ASP A 80 12.53 -18.08 -2.09
C ASP A 80 11.11 -18.15 -1.52
N LEU A 81 10.89 -17.62 -0.32
CA LEU A 81 9.57 -17.50 0.27
C LEU A 81 8.68 -16.53 -0.53
N ASN A 82 9.22 -15.42 -1.02
CA ASN A 82 8.47 -14.50 -1.91
C ASN A 82 8.04 -15.21 -3.20
N ARG A 83 8.93 -15.99 -3.82
CA ARG A 83 8.61 -16.82 -4.99
C ARG A 83 7.52 -17.85 -4.65
N TYR A 84 7.63 -18.53 -3.51
CA TYR A 84 6.62 -19.49 -3.07
C TYR A 84 5.25 -18.83 -2.89
N ILE A 85 5.18 -17.67 -2.25
CA ILE A 85 3.93 -16.90 -2.06
C ILE A 85 3.31 -16.54 -3.41
N LEU A 86 4.10 -16.00 -4.32
CA LEU A 86 3.63 -15.57 -5.65
C LEU A 86 3.17 -16.75 -6.52
N LEU A 87 3.85 -17.90 -6.47
CA LEU A 87 3.47 -19.10 -7.23
C LEU A 87 2.22 -19.79 -6.68
N ASN A 88 1.87 -19.53 -5.43
CA ASN A 88 0.69 -20.09 -4.76
C ASN A 88 -0.44 -19.07 -4.59
N GLU A 89 -0.38 -17.94 -5.30
CA GLU A 89 -1.52 -17.02 -5.42
C GLU A 89 -2.77 -17.77 -5.91
N GLY A 90 -3.89 -17.62 -5.19
CA GLY A 90 -5.14 -18.32 -5.47
C GLY A 90 -5.26 -19.73 -4.88
N LYS A 91 -4.21 -20.28 -4.24
CA LYS A 91 -4.24 -21.57 -3.51
C LYS A 91 -4.36 -21.36 -1.98
N GLY A 92 -5.23 -20.45 -1.57
CA GLY A 92 -5.40 -20.04 -0.17
C GLY A 92 -4.72 -18.71 0.17
N LEU A 93 -3.93 -18.14 -0.74
CA LEU A 93 -3.42 -16.78 -0.65
C LEU A 93 -4.20 -15.85 -1.58
N VAL A 94 -4.64 -14.72 -1.05
CA VAL A 94 -5.37 -13.68 -1.80
C VAL A 94 -4.58 -12.37 -1.71
N PRO A 95 -4.47 -11.60 -2.81
CA PRO A 95 -3.84 -10.29 -2.76
C PRO A 95 -4.52 -9.36 -1.75
N GLY A 96 -3.74 -8.74 -0.87
CA GLY A 96 -4.22 -7.77 0.11
C GLY A 96 -3.80 -6.35 -0.26
N TYR A 97 -4.74 -5.52 -0.71
CA TYR A 97 -4.50 -4.11 -1.02
C TYR A 97 -5.16 -3.17 0.01
N PRO A 98 -4.58 -1.99 0.28
CA PRO A 98 -5.23 -0.98 1.09
C PRO A 98 -6.60 -0.57 0.53
N GLN A 99 -7.57 -0.32 1.40
CA GLN A 99 -8.94 0.04 1.00
C GLN A 99 -9.00 1.33 0.18
N SER A 100 -8.09 2.27 0.44
CA SER A 100 -7.95 3.50 -0.37
C SER A 100 -7.63 3.17 -1.83
N MET A 101 -6.72 2.22 -2.07
CA MET A 101 -6.33 1.79 -3.42
C MET A 101 -7.49 1.08 -4.12
N VAL A 102 -8.21 0.19 -3.42
CA VAL A 102 -9.40 -0.49 -3.97
C VAL A 102 -10.50 0.52 -4.32
N LYS A 103 -10.69 1.56 -3.51
CA LYS A 103 -11.67 2.61 -3.77
C LYS A 103 -11.34 3.42 -5.03
N ILE A 104 -10.05 3.72 -5.24
CA ILE A 104 -9.58 4.49 -6.40
C ILE A 104 -9.64 3.64 -7.68
N LEU A 105 -9.16 2.41 -7.64
CA LEU A 105 -9.12 1.51 -8.80
C LEU A 105 -10.48 0.90 -9.15
N GLY A 106 -11.38 0.88 -8.18
CA GLY A 106 -12.70 0.26 -8.30
C GLY A 106 -12.71 -1.22 -7.92
N LYS A 107 -13.89 -1.68 -7.49
CA LYS A 107 -14.13 -3.05 -6.97
C LYS A 107 -13.99 -4.14 -8.04
N SER A 108 -14.06 -3.77 -9.32
CA SER A 108 -13.91 -4.67 -10.46
C SER A 108 -12.49 -4.67 -11.06
N SER A 109 -11.54 -3.99 -10.42
CA SER A 109 -10.15 -3.96 -10.87
C SER A 109 -9.42 -5.27 -10.54
N THR A 110 -8.35 -5.56 -11.29
CA THR A 110 -7.46 -6.70 -11.07
C THR A 110 -6.93 -6.77 -9.63
N ALA A 111 -6.74 -5.61 -8.98
CA ALA A 111 -6.27 -5.53 -7.59
C ALA A 111 -7.37 -5.89 -6.56
N ALA A 112 -8.65 -5.79 -6.92
CA ALA A 112 -9.76 -6.01 -6.01
C ALA A 112 -10.42 -7.39 -6.17
N VAL A 113 -10.37 -7.97 -7.38
CA VAL A 113 -10.98 -9.27 -7.67
C VAL A 113 -10.00 -10.42 -7.42
N TYR A 114 -10.54 -11.62 -7.18
CA TYR A 114 -9.75 -12.85 -7.00
C TYR A 114 -10.42 -14.04 -7.72
N GLY A 115 -9.71 -15.16 -7.82
CA GLY A 115 -10.24 -16.40 -8.41
C GLY A 115 -10.52 -16.29 -9.91
N SER A 116 -11.69 -16.78 -10.34
CA SER A 116 -12.06 -16.85 -11.76
C SER A 116 -12.21 -15.48 -12.41
N SER A 117 -12.76 -14.49 -11.71
CA SER A 117 -12.87 -13.11 -12.20
C SER A 117 -11.50 -12.49 -12.46
N HIS A 118 -10.55 -12.67 -11.53
CA HIS A 118 -9.16 -12.24 -11.72
C HIS A 118 -8.53 -12.93 -12.93
N LYS A 119 -8.69 -14.26 -13.06
CA LYS A 119 -8.18 -15.02 -14.20
C LYS A 119 -8.74 -14.53 -15.54
N HIS A 120 -10.03 -14.20 -15.59
CA HIS A 120 -10.68 -13.69 -16.79
C HIS A 120 -10.13 -12.31 -17.18
N ILE A 121 -10.12 -11.34 -16.25
CA ILE A 121 -9.60 -9.99 -16.50
C ILE A 121 -8.13 -10.05 -16.94
N ARG A 122 -7.30 -10.84 -16.24
CA ARG A 122 -5.90 -11.03 -16.60
C ARG A 122 -5.73 -11.65 -17.97
N GLY A 123 -6.53 -12.65 -18.32
CA GLY A 123 -6.50 -13.29 -19.65
C GLY A 123 -6.85 -12.30 -20.77
N SER A 124 -7.90 -11.50 -20.58
CA SER A 124 -8.29 -10.45 -21.53
C SER A 124 -7.19 -9.41 -21.70
N LEU A 125 -6.60 -8.91 -20.60
CA LEU A 125 -5.46 -7.98 -20.65
C LEU A 125 -4.27 -8.58 -21.42
N LEU A 126 -3.89 -9.83 -21.14
CA LEU A 126 -2.78 -10.50 -21.82
C LEU A 126 -3.02 -10.66 -23.32
N SER A 127 -4.27 -10.81 -23.77
CA SER A 127 -4.58 -10.84 -25.21
C SER A 127 -4.32 -9.50 -25.90
N LEU A 128 -4.48 -8.38 -25.19
CA LEU A 128 -4.23 -7.03 -25.70
C LEU A 128 -2.74 -6.68 -25.73
N VAL A 129 -1.93 -7.29 -24.86
CA VAL A 129 -0.47 -7.07 -24.77
C VAL A 129 0.34 -8.32 -25.13
N GLY A 130 -0.22 -9.19 -25.96
CA GLY A 130 0.49 -10.37 -26.45
C GLY A 130 1.67 -10.01 -27.35
N PRO A 131 2.64 -10.92 -27.57
CA PRO A 131 3.82 -10.64 -28.41
C PRO A 131 3.49 -10.08 -29.81
N PRO A 132 2.46 -10.57 -30.54
CA PRO A 132 2.07 -9.99 -31.82
C PRO A 132 1.55 -8.55 -31.69
N ALA A 133 0.68 -8.28 -30.71
CA ALA A 133 0.16 -6.94 -30.46
C ALA A 133 1.28 -5.96 -30.05
N ILE A 134 2.24 -6.43 -29.25
CA ILE A 134 3.43 -5.63 -28.92
C ILE A 134 4.20 -5.28 -30.18
N ARG A 135 4.54 -6.27 -31.01
CA ARG A 135 5.39 -6.06 -32.20
C ARG A 135 4.72 -5.19 -33.24
N ASP A 136 3.46 -5.47 -33.55
CA ASP A 136 2.81 -4.95 -34.75
C ASP A 136 1.97 -3.69 -34.49
N LEU A 137 1.55 -3.46 -33.23
CA LEU A 137 0.72 -2.32 -32.85
C LEU A 137 1.39 -1.40 -31.81
N LEU A 138 1.83 -1.95 -30.67
CA LEU A 138 2.30 -1.12 -29.55
C LEU A 138 3.67 -0.50 -29.83
N LEU A 139 4.64 -1.27 -30.34
CA LEU A 139 6.00 -0.77 -30.59
C LEU A 139 6.04 0.37 -31.61
N PRO A 140 5.39 0.30 -32.78
CA PRO A 140 5.36 1.42 -33.73
C PRO A 140 4.72 2.67 -33.14
N ASN A 141 3.64 2.50 -32.38
CA ASN A 141 2.96 3.61 -31.71
C ASN A 141 3.87 4.25 -30.65
N ILE A 142 4.50 3.44 -29.80
CA ILE A 142 5.46 3.90 -28.78
C ILE A 142 6.62 4.65 -29.45
N ASP A 143 7.24 4.11 -30.50
CA ASP A 143 8.34 4.80 -31.20
C ASP A 143 7.89 6.16 -31.77
N LYS A 144 6.74 6.21 -32.44
CA LYS A 144 6.16 7.45 -32.96
C LYS A 144 5.94 8.48 -31.84
N TYR A 145 5.34 8.05 -30.73
CA TYR A 145 5.05 8.89 -29.57
C TYR A 145 6.31 9.40 -28.89
N MET A 146 7.31 8.53 -28.70
CA MET A 146 8.59 8.87 -28.09
C MET A 146 9.36 9.87 -28.95
N ARG A 147 9.40 9.70 -30.28
CA ARG A 147 10.01 10.67 -31.19
C ARG A 147 9.36 12.04 -31.07
N PHE A 148 8.02 12.10 -31.09
CA PHE A 148 7.30 13.36 -30.93
C PHE A 148 7.60 14.02 -29.59
N PHE A 149 7.58 13.24 -28.50
CA PHE A 149 7.85 13.73 -27.16
C PHE A 149 9.26 14.31 -27.05
N LEU A 150 10.28 13.61 -27.58
CA LEU A 150 11.68 14.02 -27.54
C LEU A 150 12.01 15.19 -28.48
N LEU A 151 11.32 15.32 -29.63
CA LEU A 151 11.50 16.47 -30.52
C LEU A 151 11.17 17.79 -29.83
N ASN A 152 10.25 17.77 -28.85
CA ASN A 152 9.89 18.96 -28.09
C ASN A 152 10.97 19.37 -27.06
N TRP A 153 12.03 18.58 -26.91
CA TRP A 153 13.07 18.78 -25.88
C TRP A 153 14.25 19.62 -26.31
N ASP A 154 14.47 19.80 -27.62
CA ASP A 154 15.68 20.47 -28.12
C ASP A 154 15.79 21.92 -27.60
N GLY A 155 16.95 22.23 -27.02
CA GLY A 155 17.27 23.53 -26.42
C GLY A 155 16.44 23.94 -25.20
N LYS A 156 15.63 23.04 -24.61
CA LYS A 156 14.75 23.36 -23.46
C LYS A 156 15.15 22.60 -22.20
N THR A 157 15.11 23.29 -21.06
CA THR A 157 15.12 22.63 -19.74
C THR A 157 13.72 22.10 -19.48
N ILE A 158 13.58 20.78 -19.35
CA ILE A 158 12.29 20.12 -19.14
C ILE A 158 12.26 19.43 -17.79
N ASP A 159 11.17 19.65 -17.07
CA ASP A 159 10.77 18.80 -15.96
C ASP A 159 10.19 17.49 -16.53
N ILE A 160 10.89 16.38 -16.32
CA ILE A 160 10.51 15.06 -16.87
C ILE A 160 9.17 14.59 -16.30
N LEU A 161 8.88 14.88 -15.03
CA LEU A 161 7.61 14.49 -14.40
C LEU A 161 6.46 15.27 -15.01
N LEU A 162 6.61 16.59 -15.11
CA LEU A 162 5.59 17.44 -15.72
C LEU A 162 5.40 17.12 -17.21
N GLY A 163 6.51 16.90 -17.93
CA GLY A 163 6.51 16.51 -19.33
C GLY A 163 5.77 15.19 -19.55
N THR A 164 6.03 14.17 -18.73
CA THR A 164 5.37 12.86 -18.82
C THR A 164 3.88 12.97 -18.50
N LEU A 165 3.49 13.76 -17.51
CA LEU A 165 2.08 13.98 -17.16
C LEU A 165 1.33 14.72 -18.26
N TRP A 166 1.93 15.77 -18.82
CA TRP A 166 1.35 16.50 -19.95
C TRP A 166 1.17 15.58 -21.15
N PHE A 167 2.22 14.81 -21.48
CA PHE A 167 2.19 13.82 -22.55
C PHE A 167 1.08 12.78 -22.33
N SER A 168 0.99 12.20 -21.14
CA SER A 168 -0.06 11.22 -20.82
C SER A 168 -1.47 11.82 -20.90
N ARG A 169 -1.66 13.10 -20.58
CA ARG A 169 -2.96 13.77 -20.63
C ARG A 169 -3.43 14.02 -22.06
N GLU A 170 -2.54 14.55 -22.91
CA GLU A 170 -2.87 14.92 -24.29
C GLU A 170 -3.26 13.70 -25.15
N TYR A 171 -2.68 12.54 -24.85
CA TYR A 171 -2.88 11.31 -25.61
C TYR A 171 -3.87 10.32 -24.96
N ALA A 172 -4.34 10.54 -23.73
CA ALA A 172 -5.40 9.72 -23.13
C ALA A 172 -6.80 10.08 -23.61
N THR A 173 -6.97 11.21 -24.32
CA THR A 173 -8.27 11.74 -24.78
C THR A 173 -8.55 11.53 -26.27
N ASN A 174 -7.62 10.92 -27.02
CA ASN A 174 -7.78 10.53 -28.43
C ASN A 174 -7.86 9.02 -28.57
#